data_AF-A0A5A5RXB9-F1
#
_entry.id   AF-A0A5A5RXB9-F1
#
_cell.length_a   1.000
_cell.length_b   1.000
_cell.length_c   1.000
_cell.angle_alpha   90.00
_cell.angle_beta   90.00
_cell.angle_gamma   90.00
#
_symmetry.space_group_name_H-M   'P 1'
#
loop_
_entity.id
_entity.type
_entity.pdbx_description
1 polymer ?
#
loop_
_entity_poly.entity_id
_entity_poly.type
_entity_poly.pdbx_seq_one_letter_code
_entity_poly.pdbx_strand_id
1 'polypeptide(L)'
;MVKAQSFSESEIIYPDSDGKPMADHTKQFRWIVKIKENLECLFAENDHVFIAGDLLWYPVEGDNKTCQAPDAMVVFGRPKGDRGSYKQWLENQIAPQVVFEILSRGNTKAEMRRKWQFYQRFGVEEYYLYDPDANYLQGWWRRGDHLELTSSPP
;
A
#
# COMPACT_ATOMS: atom_id res chain seq x y z
N MET A 1 44.94 -11.74 25.76
CA MET A 1 43.88 -12.00 24.77
C MET A 1 42.95 -10.80 24.75
N VAL A 2 42.97 -10.00 23.69
CA VAL A 2 42.04 -8.89 23.50
C VAL A 2 40.75 -9.48 22.93
N LYS A 3 39.64 -9.38 23.66
CA LYS A 3 38.32 -9.68 23.09
C LYS A 3 38.02 -8.61 22.06
N ALA A 4 37.87 -9.02 20.81
CA ALA A 4 37.28 -8.17 19.78
C ALA A 4 35.84 -7.86 20.20
N GLN A 5 35.55 -6.58 20.43
CA GLN A 5 34.18 -6.10 20.48
C GLN A 5 33.61 -6.25 19.08
N SER A 6 32.53 -7.03 18.94
CA SER A 6 31.75 -7.06 17.70
C SER A 6 31.13 -5.69 17.51
N PHE A 7 31.45 -5.04 16.39
CA PHE A 7 30.77 -3.83 15.98
C PHE A 7 29.30 -4.17 15.75
N SER A 8 28.39 -3.50 16.47
CA SER A 8 26.96 -3.57 16.17
C SER A 8 26.72 -2.89 14.83
N GLU A 9 26.22 -3.63 13.84
CA GLU A 9 25.59 -3.03 12.67
C GLU A 9 24.51 -2.06 13.19
N SER A 10 24.59 -0.80 12.79
CA SER A 10 23.57 0.18 13.13
C SER A 10 22.22 -0.33 12.66
N GLU A 11 21.27 -0.47 13.59
CA GLU A 11 19.91 -0.92 13.30
C GLU A 11 19.32 -0.07 12.16
N ILE A 12 18.86 -0.72 11.10
CA ILE A 12 18.27 -0.04 9.94
C ILE A 12 16.94 0.59 10.38
N ILE A 13 16.86 1.91 10.29
CA ILE A 13 15.65 2.65 10.63
C ILE A 13 14.68 2.60 9.45
N TYR A 14 13.43 2.24 9.72
CA TYR A 14 12.32 2.30 8.77
C TYR A 14 11.40 3.45 9.17
N PRO A 15 11.38 4.55 8.41
CA PRO A 15 10.49 5.67 8.68
C PRO A 15 9.02 5.29 8.60
N ASP A 16 8.19 5.97 9.38
CA ASP A 16 6.74 5.86 9.29
C ASP A 16 6.13 6.92 8.34
N SER A 17 6.96 7.79 7.77
CA SER A 17 6.57 8.84 6.80
C SER A 17 7.65 9.06 5.75
N ASP A 18 7.24 9.41 4.54
CA ASP A 18 8.11 9.81 3.43
C ASP A 18 8.31 11.33 3.34
N GLY A 19 7.74 12.08 4.29
CA GLY A 19 7.77 13.55 4.35
C GLY A 19 6.85 14.26 3.35
N LYS A 20 6.03 13.53 2.58
CA LYS A 20 5.03 14.11 1.69
C LYS A 20 3.68 14.28 2.40
N PRO A 21 2.80 15.18 1.91
CA PRO A 21 1.42 15.19 2.36
C PRO A 21 0.72 13.90 1.94
N MET A 22 -0.24 13.45 2.77
CA MET A 22 -1.10 12.31 2.48
C MET A 22 -1.94 12.47 1.19
N ALA A 23 -2.26 13.71 0.82
CA ALA A 23 -3.05 13.99 -0.38
C ALA A 23 -2.68 15.36 -0.93
N ASP A 24 -2.80 15.51 -2.25
CA ASP A 24 -2.50 16.76 -2.96
C ASP A 24 -3.61 17.81 -2.79
N HIS A 25 -4.87 17.37 -2.63
CA HIS A 25 -6.01 18.28 -2.45
C HIS A 25 -7.22 17.62 -1.76
N THR A 26 -8.13 18.46 -1.27
CA THR A 26 -9.33 18.04 -0.52
C THR A 26 -10.20 17.01 -1.24
N LYS A 27 -10.33 17.10 -2.56
CA LYS A 27 -11.10 16.12 -3.36
C LYS A 27 -10.47 14.71 -3.31
N GLN A 28 -9.15 14.59 -3.41
CA GLN A 28 -8.43 13.32 -3.37
C GLN A 28 -8.55 12.74 -1.96
N PHE A 29 -8.23 13.54 -0.94
CA PHE A 29 -8.37 13.13 0.47
C PHE A 29 -9.77 12.61 0.81
N ARG A 30 -10.82 13.30 0.36
CA ARG A 30 -12.21 12.85 0.56
C ARG A 30 -12.49 11.48 -0.05
N TRP A 31 -11.89 11.17 -1.21
CA TRP A 31 -12.04 9.86 -1.84
C TRP A 31 -11.21 8.78 -1.15
N ILE A 32 -9.99 9.11 -0.70
CA ILE A 32 -9.17 8.23 0.14
C ILE A 32 -9.97 7.81 1.38
N VAL A 33 -10.46 8.78 2.15
CA VAL A 33 -11.29 8.52 3.35
C VAL A 33 -12.54 7.74 2.99
N LYS A 34 -13.26 8.12 1.93
CA LYS A 34 -14.49 7.42 1.54
C LYS A 34 -14.21 5.95 1.24
N ILE A 35 -13.19 5.64 0.46
CA ILE A 35 -12.85 4.25 0.10
C ILE A 35 -12.40 3.48 1.33
N LYS A 36 -11.42 4.00 2.08
CA LYS A 36 -10.88 3.36 3.29
C LYS A 36 -11.99 3.07 4.30
N GLU A 37 -12.81 4.06 4.66
CA GLU A 37 -13.84 3.88 5.69
C GLU A 37 -15.00 3.00 5.22
N ASN A 38 -15.34 2.99 3.92
CA ASN A 38 -16.35 2.05 3.42
C ASN A 38 -15.83 0.60 3.40
N LEU A 39 -14.53 0.40 3.16
CA LEU A 39 -13.90 -0.92 3.32
C LEU A 39 -13.92 -1.36 4.79
N GLU A 40 -13.68 -0.45 5.73
CA GLU A 40 -13.80 -0.76 7.17
C GLU A 40 -15.22 -1.17 7.55
N CYS A 41 -16.24 -0.48 7.02
CA CYS A 41 -17.63 -0.88 7.21
C CYS A 41 -17.93 -2.24 6.58
N LEU A 42 -17.42 -2.49 5.36
CA LEU A 42 -17.63 -3.75 4.65
C LEU A 42 -17.07 -4.95 5.42
N PHE A 43 -15.91 -4.77 6.08
CA PHE A 43 -15.22 -5.80 6.85
C PHE A 43 -15.28 -5.55 8.37
N ALA A 44 -16.34 -4.88 8.85
CA ALA A 44 -16.48 -4.52 10.26
C ALA A 44 -16.48 -5.75 11.18
N GLU A 45 -17.19 -6.81 10.76
CA GLU A 45 -17.35 -8.06 11.52
C GLU A 45 -16.19 -9.05 11.32
N ASN A 46 -15.14 -8.67 10.58
CA ASN A 46 -13.97 -9.52 10.35
C ASN A 46 -12.72 -8.88 10.95
N ASP A 47 -12.35 -9.35 12.14
CA ASP A 47 -11.16 -8.89 12.85
C ASP A 47 -9.84 -9.25 12.16
N HIS A 48 -9.87 -10.14 11.15
CA HIS A 48 -8.71 -10.58 10.38
C HIS A 48 -8.62 -9.90 9.00
N VAL A 49 -9.17 -8.69 8.86
CA VAL A 49 -8.95 -7.82 7.72
C VAL A 49 -8.41 -6.48 8.20
N PHE A 50 -7.14 -6.24 7.92
CA PHE A 50 -6.48 -4.97 8.19
C PHE A 50 -6.65 -4.03 7.00
N ILE A 51 -7.05 -2.79 7.26
CA ILE A 51 -7.27 -1.77 6.25
C ILE A 51 -6.53 -0.51 6.68
N ALA A 52 -5.83 0.12 5.75
CA ALA A 52 -5.13 1.37 5.99
C ALA A 52 -5.19 2.27 4.76
N GLY A 53 -5.02 3.57 4.96
CA GLY A 53 -4.78 4.53 3.89
C GLY A 53 -3.50 5.30 4.18
N ASP A 54 -2.73 5.57 3.13
CA ASP A 54 -1.46 6.31 3.17
C ASP A 54 -0.45 5.77 4.21
N LEU A 55 -0.42 4.46 4.40
CA LEU A 55 0.52 3.79 5.30
C LEU A 55 1.68 3.20 4.50
N LEU A 56 2.92 3.56 4.84
CA LEU A 56 4.11 3.03 4.17
C LEU A 56 4.21 1.51 4.32
N TRP A 57 4.24 0.81 3.19
CA TRP A 57 4.49 -0.62 3.12
C TRP A 57 5.94 -0.92 2.70
N TYR A 58 6.64 -1.67 3.54
CA TYR A 58 7.96 -2.23 3.31
C TYR A 58 7.87 -3.74 3.02
N PRO A 59 8.07 -4.18 1.77
CA PRO A 59 8.00 -5.60 1.41
C PRO A 59 9.29 -6.38 1.66
N VAL A 60 10.43 -5.72 1.93
CA VAL A 60 11.75 -6.37 2.05
C VAL A 60 12.44 -5.96 3.35
N GLU A 61 12.74 -6.93 4.20
CA GLU A 61 13.56 -6.71 5.39
C GLU A 61 15.02 -6.43 5.00
N GLY A 62 15.62 -5.44 5.65
CA GLY A 62 16.95 -4.92 5.36
C GLY A 62 16.97 -3.74 4.36
N ASP A 63 15.85 -3.42 3.71
CA ASP A 63 15.77 -2.36 2.69
C ASP A 63 14.72 -1.31 3.06
N ASN A 64 15.17 -0.19 3.64
CA ASN A 64 14.30 0.94 3.99
C ASN A 64 14.02 1.90 2.82
N LYS A 65 14.49 1.60 1.61
CA LYS A 65 14.28 2.43 0.41
C LYS A 65 13.18 1.87 -0.48
N THR A 66 13.05 0.55 -0.54
CA THR A 66 11.95 -0.09 -1.27
C THR A 66 10.67 -0.05 -0.43
N CYS A 67 9.83 0.96 -0.67
CA CYS A 67 8.53 1.10 -0.03
C CYS A 67 7.54 1.85 -0.92
N GLN A 68 6.26 1.71 -0.60
CA GLN A 68 5.16 2.46 -1.23
C GLN A 68 4.05 2.66 -0.18
N ALA A 69 3.46 3.85 -0.13
CA ALA A 69 2.19 4.09 0.56
C ALA A 69 1.06 4.06 -0.48
N PRO A 70 0.18 3.06 -0.46
CA PRO A 70 -1.07 3.09 -1.23
C PRO A 70 -2.07 4.04 -0.59
N ASP A 71 -2.89 4.69 -1.42
CA ASP A 71 -3.96 5.58 -0.92
C ASP A 71 -4.96 4.81 -0.05
N ALA A 72 -5.28 3.56 -0.43
CA ALA A 72 -5.88 2.59 0.47
C ALA A 72 -5.34 1.19 0.18
N MET A 73 -5.25 0.36 1.21
CA MET A 73 -4.90 -1.05 1.08
C MET A 73 -5.74 -1.94 2.00
N VAL A 74 -5.96 -3.17 1.54
CA VAL A 74 -6.66 -4.23 2.28
C VAL A 74 -5.72 -5.42 2.41
N VAL A 75 -5.61 -5.93 3.63
CA VAL A 75 -4.78 -7.06 3.96
C VAL A 75 -5.61 -8.12 4.68
N PHE A 76 -5.92 -9.20 3.99
CA PHE A 76 -6.62 -10.35 4.55
C PHE A 76 -5.68 -11.22 5.39
N GLY A 77 -6.22 -11.81 6.45
CA GLY A 77 -5.47 -12.65 7.38
C GLY A 77 -4.63 -11.87 8.40
N ARG A 78 -4.76 -10.54 8.45
CA ARG A 78 -4.05 -9.68 9.41
C ARG A 78 -5.03 -9.00 10.36
N PRO A 79 -4.72 -8.93 11.66
CA PRO A 79 -5.61 -8.32 12.63
C PRO A 79 -5.69 -6.80 12.43
N LYS A 80 -6.86 -6.24 12.74
CA LYS A 80 -7.03 -4.77 12.91
C LYS A 80 -6.06 -4.21 13.95
N GLY A 81 -5.83 -2.90 13.93
CA GLY A 81 -4.98 -2.18 14.88
C GLY A 81 -4.01 -1.20 14.22
N ASP A 82 -3.42 -0.32 15.01
CA ASP A 82 -2.58 0.76 14.51
C ASP A 82 -1.17 0.29 14.17
N ARG A 83 -0.59 0.88 13.11
CA ARG A 83 0.81 0.73 12.72
C ARG A 83 1.37 2.09 12.32
N GLY A 84 2.66 2.31 12.60
CA GLY A 84 3.41 3.42 11.99
C GLY A 84 3.76 3.14 10.52
N SER A 85 4.08 1.88 10.20
CA SER A 85 4.35 1.38 8.86
C SER A 85 4.02 -0.11 8.77
N TYR A 86 3.67 -0.58 7.58
CA TYR A 86 3.39 -1.99 7.32
C TYR A 86 4.67 -2.70 6.87
N LYS A 87 5.35 -3.37 7.81
CA LYS A 87 6.58 -4.13 7.56
C LYS A 87 6.23 -5.59 7.33
N GLN A 88 6.30 -6.06 6.09
CA GLN A 88 5.73 -7.34 5.68
C GLN A 88 6.30 -8.55 6.45
N TRP A 89 7.57 -8.51 6.86
CA TRP A 89 8.19 -9.57 7.66
C TRP A 89 7.65 -9.66 9.09
N LEU A 90 7.12 -8.57 9.65
CA LEU A 90 6.40 -8.57 10.93
C LEU A 90 4.93 -8.99 10.78
N GLU A 91 4.46 -9.12 9.54
CA GLU A 91 3.07 -9.37 9.19
C GLU A 91 2.91 -10.75 8.52
N ASN A 92 3.66 -11.75 9.00
CA ASN A 92 3.67 -13.13 8.50
C ASN A 92 3.98 -13.26 7.00
N GLN A 93 4.78 -12.33 6.46
CA GLN A 93 5.10 -12.24 5.03
C GLN A 93 3.90 -12.00 4.12
N ILE A 94 2.77 -11.53 4.67
CA ILE A 94 1.55 -11.24 3.91
C ILE A 94 1.67 -9.84 3.29
N ALA A 95 1.66 -9.76 1.97
CA ALA A 95 1.52 -8.50 1.25
C ALA A 95 0.06 -8.02 1.27
N PRO A 96 -0.21 -6.71 1.09
CA PRO A 96 -1.56 -6.24 0.77
C PRO A 96 -2.08 -6.89 -0.51
N GLN A 97 -3.28 -7.47 -0.44
CA GLN A 97 -3.91 -8.12 -1.60
C GLN A 97 -4.62 -7.11 -2.49
N VAL A 98 -5.28 -6.10 -1.91
CA VAL A 98 -6.02 -5.08 -2.66
C VAL A 98 -5.43 -3.71 -2.38
N VAL A 99 -5.14 -2.94 -3.42
CA VAL A 99 -4.67 -1.56 -3.27
C VAL A 99 -5.42 -0.60 -4.19
N PHE A 100 -5.68 0.60 -3.70
CA PHE A 100 -6.30 1.69 -4.42
C PHE A 100 -5.32 2.87 -4.55
N GLU A 101 -5.40 3.54 -5.68
CA GLU A 101 -4.74 4.81 -5.98
C GLU A 101 -5.77 5.79 -6.54
N ILE A 102 -5.78 7.01 -6.04
CA ILE A 102 -6.74 8.05 -6.35
C ILE A 102 -6.00 9.18 -7.07
N LEU A 103 -6.31 9.38 -8.35
CA LEU A 103 -5.66 10.40 -9.14
C LEU A 103 -5.95 11.80 -8.61
N SER A 104 -4.89 12.60 -8.61
CA SER A 104 -4.86 14.03 -8.43
C SER A 104 -4.31 14.70 -9.70
N ARG A 105 -4.42 16.03 -9.77
CA ARG A 105 -3.76 16.81 -10.83
C ARG A 105 -2.23 16.75 -10.80
N GLY A 106 -1.65 16.40 -9.65
CA GLY A 106 -0.20 16.31 -9.45
C GLY A 106 0.40 15.00 -9.93
N ASN A 107 -0.40 13.92 -10.05
CA ASN A 107 0.13 12.62 -10.42
C ASN A 107 0.63 12.59 -11.87
N THR A 108 1.82 12.04 -12.05
CA THR A 108 2.42 11.87 -13.38
C THR A 108 2.23 10.44 -13.89
N LYS A 109 2.13 10.26 -15.22
CA LYS A 109 2.09 8.92 -15.83
C LYS A 109 3.30 8.04 -15.46
N ALA A 110 4.47 8.66 -15.26
CA ALA A 110 5.69 7.95 -14.88
C ALA A 110 5.61 7.45 -13.43
N GLU A 111 5.11 8.27 -12.51
CA GLU A 111 4.86 7.87 -11.13
C GLU A 111 3.85 6.73 -11.03
N MET A 112 2.69 6.86 -11.68
CA MET A 112 1.66 5.82 -11.64
C MET A 112 2.16 4.49 -12.23
N ARG A 113 3.03 4.55 -13.24
CA ARG A 113 3.68 3.36 -13.80
C ARG A 113 4.63 2.70 -12.80
N ARG A 114 5.41 3.49 -12.05
CA ARG A 114 6.29 2.97 -11.00
C ARG A 114 5.49 2.29 -9.88
N LYS A 115 4.38 2.93 -9.44
CA LYS A 115 3.47 2.33 -8.45
C LYS A 115 2.90 1.00 -8.94
N TRP A 116 2.38 0.96 -10.17
CA TRP A 116 1.88 -0.28 -10.78
C TRP A 116 2.95 -1.37 -10.85
N GLN A 117 4.18 -1.04 -11.26
CA GLN A 117 5.30 -1.98 -11.29
C GLN A 117 5.66 -2.51 -9.91
N PHE A 118 5.62 -1.66 -8.88
CA PHE A 118 5.82 -2.04 -7.49
C PHE A 118 4.75 -3.06 -7.06
N TYR A 119 3.47 -2.76 -7.29
CA TYR A 119 2.36 -3.64 -6.94
C TYR A 119 2.41 -4.98 -7.68
N GLN A 120 2.75 -4.96 -8.96
CA GLN A 120 2.98 -6.18 -9.73
C GLN A 120 4.11 -7.02 -9.11
N ARG A 121 5.25 -6.40 -8.79
CA ARG A 121 6.43 -7.08 -8.25
C ARG A 121 6.16 -7.73 -6.89
N PHE A 122 5.38 -7.08 -6.03
CA PHE A 122 5.22 -7.46 -4.63
C PHE A 122 3.91 -8.20 -4.31
N GLY A 123 3.28 -8.76 -5.33
CA GLY A 123 2.23 -9.75 -5.12
C GLY A 123 0.83 -9.18 -4.85
N VAL A 124 0.59 -7.89 -5.09
CA VAL A 124 -0.78 -7.33 -5.04
C VAL A 124 -1.67 -8.09 -5.99
N GLU A 125 -2.84 -8.53 -5.52
CA GLU A 125 -3.80 -9.34 -6.28
C GLU A 125 -4.77 -8.47 -7.07
N GLU A 126 -5.21 -7.35 -6.49
CA GLU A 126 -6.09 -6.38 -7.13
C GLU A 126 -5.54 -4.96 -6.97
N TYR A 127 -5.40 -4.26 -8.10
CA TYR A 127 -5.00 -2.86 -8.13
C TYR A 127 -6.08 -2.03 -8.78
N TYR A 128 -6.53 -0.97 -8.12
CA TYR A 128 -7.53 -0.05 -8.62
C TYR A 128 -6.97 1.37 -8.74
N LEU A 129 -7.15 1.99 -9.90
CA LEU A 129 -6.87 3.39 -10.15
C LEU A 129 -8.19 4.12 -10.38
N TYR A 130 -8.48 5.11 -9.54
CA TYR A 130 -9.69 5.92 -9.66
C TYR A 130 -9.37 7.36 -10.02
N ASP A 131 -10.09 7.90 -11.00
CA ASP A 131 -10.08 9.32 -11.37
C ASP A 131 -11.35 10.00 -10.84
N PRO A 132 -11.25 10.80 -9.76
CA PRO A 132 -12.37 11.58 -9.22
C PRO A 132 -12.96 12.63 -10.17
N ASP A 133 -12.18 13.15 -11.11
CA ASP A 133 -12.59 14.21 -12.02
C ASP A 133 -13.33 13.64 -13.23
N ALA A 134 -12.87 12.49 -13.75
CA ALA A 134 -13.53 11.77 -14.82
C ALA A 134 -14.62 10.79 -14.34
N ASN A 135 -14.71 10.54 -13.02
CA ASN A 135 -15.53 9.48 -12.43
C ASN A 135 -15.28 8.12 -13.11
N TYR A 136 -14.01 7.78 -13.26
CA TYR A 136 -13.55 6.59 -13.98
C TYR A 136 -12.72 5.70 -13.08
N LEU A 137 -13.07 4.42 -13.02
CA LEU A 137 -12.33 3.40 -12.27
C LEU A 137 -11.71 2.40 -13.25
N GLN A 138 -10.42 2.13 -13.08
CA GLN A 138 -9.70 1.11 -13.81
C GLN A 138 -9.13 0.08 -12.82
N GLY A 139 -9.42 -1.20 -13.04
CA GLY A 139 -8.95 -2.29 -12.20
C GLY A 139 -8.00 -3.21 -12.95
N TRP A 140 -7.01 -3.75 -12.24
CA TRP A 140 -6.16 -4.85 -12.70
C TRP A 140 -6.21 -5.99 -11.70
N TRP A 141 -6.35 -7.21 -12.19
CA TRP A 141 -6.35 -8.43 -11.39
C TRP A 141 -5.15 -9.29 -11.72
N ARG A 142 -4.59 -9.92 -10.70
CA ARG A 142 -3.46 -10.82 -10.86
C ARG A 142 -3.91 -12.10 -11.55
N ARG A 143 -3.23 -12.44 -12.65
CA ARG A 143 -3.32 -13.73 -13.33
C ARG A 143 -1.91 -14.29 -13.48
N GLY A 144 -1.63 -15.38 -12.78
CA GLY A 144 -0.26 -15.86 -12.59
C GLY A 144 0.60 -14.76 -11.95
N ASP A 145 1.67 -14.37 -12.64
CA ASP A 145 2.65 -13.41 -12.11
C ASP A 145 2.39 -11.95 -12.51
N HIS A 146 1.30 -11.68 -13.24
CA HIS A 146 1.05 -10.36 -13.84
C HIS A 146 -0.30 -9.76 -13.45
N LEU A 147 -0.33 -8.44 -13.29
CA LEU A 147 -1.56 -7.66 -13.17
C LEU A 147 -2.13 -7.41 -14.57
N GLU A 148 -3.28 -7.99 -14.86
CA GLU A 148 -3.97 -7.84 -16.15
C GLU A 148 -5.16 -6.91 -16.03
N LEU A 149 -5.40 -6.10 -17.07
CA LEU A 149 -6.52 -5.17 -17.10
C LEU A 149 -7.84 -5.93 -17.01
N THR A 150 -8.72 -5.49 -16.10
CA THR A 150 -10.07 -6.01 -16.01
C THR A 150 -10.97 -5.29 -17.02
N SER A 151 -11.78 -6.06 -17.76
CA SER A 151 -12.72 -5.51 -18.75
C SER A 151 -14.02 -4.98 -18.13
N SER A 152 -14.25 -5.21 -16.83
CA SER A 152 -15.30 -4.60 -15.99
C SER A 152 -15.05 -5.00 -14.52
N PRO A 153 -15.28 -4.13 -13.53
CA PRO A 153 -15.39 -4.59 -12.14
C PRO A 153 -16.61 -5.52 -11.99
N PRO A 154 -16.57 -6.51 -11.06
CA PRO A 154 -17.70 -7.39 -10.75
C PRO A 154 -18.91 -6.64 -10.18
#